data_AF-A0A821GQ04-F1
#
_entry.id   AF-A0A821GQ04-F1
#
_cell.length_a   1.000
_cell.length_b   1.000
_cell.length_c   1.000
_cell.angle_alpha   90.00
_cell.angle_beta   90.00
_cell.angle_gamma   90.00
#
_symmetry.space_group_name_H-M   'P 1'
#
loop_
_entity.id
_entity.type
_entity.pdbx_description
1 polymer ?
#
loop_
_entity_poly.entity_id
_entity_poly.type
_entity_poly.pdbx_seq_one_letter_code
_entity_poly.pdbx_strand_id
1 'polypeptide(L)'
;MIGIFSSAAWNNIGYIDWEPWLAQIFTRILRGFSLPVGKMQTSPQRYRYITRKIARWIVAMMGNGSACLTYLDDLLMAMKNFYHPSNTGKFQKNLFVQEKLTNFLSGAYFSPKVKGFVSAVVRALLHGNPVEALKCVLPKTCESIEKIMNHADTTELFINGKEDLELIWYLTLFSELVRARGDTLLIYKPMIMSIFHRSTHIVHKYSYEIVANAARDLLESLSYVYPIEYKLTIENLDEPFIDFLPIRVWGQPVDFDRFQMQYHIPNVDEIDFACEFVKTFLYSELTLLNEKMLKLSNHERSRSLTFVYNIALGYFHMIPRIESEQLADLVLSVVPYNSKYQFQTSTYMRESKFNENLRMRLVNDIGKLLDLLVENHSDDVSSMKKALKANMNFD
;
A
#
# COMPACT_ATOMS: atom_id res chain seq x y z
N MET A 1 0.19 -36.63 -21.12
CA MET A 1 -0.59 -37.83 -20.70
C MET A 1 -1.07 -37.78 -19.26
N ILE A 2 -0.24 -37.63 -18.22
CA ILE A 2 -0.69 -37.61 -16.81
C ILE A 2 -1.81 -36.58 -16.55
N GLY A 3 -1.76 -35.39 -17.16
CA GLY A 3 -2.81 -34.39 -17.02
C GLY A 3 -4.19 -34.80 -17.58
N ILE A 4 -4.21 -35.64 -18.61
CA ILE A 4 -5.44 -36.17 -19.22
C ILE A 4 -6.03 -37.23 -18.30
N PHE A 5 -5.24 -38.22 -17.89
CA PHE A 5 -5.69 -39.27 -16.96
C PHE A 5 -6.12 -38.72 -15.60
N SER A 6 -5.40 -37.72 -15.07
CA SER A 6 -5.77 -36.99 -13.85
C SER A 6 -7.14 -36.31 -13.98
N SER A 7 -7.42 -35.68 -15.12
CA SER A 7 -8.70 -34.99 -15.33
C SER A 7 -9.84 -35.98 -15.63
N ALA A 8 -9.55 -37.06 -16.36
CA ALA A 8 -10.49 -38.14 -16.63
C ALA A 8 -10.89 -38.87 -15.34
N ALA A 9 -9.94 -39.23 -14.48
CA ALA A 9 -10.22 -39.82 -13.17
C ALA A 9 -11.04 -38.87 -12.29
N TRP A 10 -10.64 -37.60 -12.21
CA TRP A 10 -11.32 -36.60 -11.37
C TRP A 10 -12.78 -36.34 -11.77
N ASN A 11 -13.07 -36.39 -13.07
CA ASN A 11 -14.42 -36.14 -13.58
C ASN A 11 -15.28 -37.41 -13.66
N ASN A 12 -14.71 -38.61 -13.42
CA ASN A 12 -15.39 -39.90 -13.53
C ASN A 12 -15.12 -40.81 -12.32
N ILE A 13 -15.13 -40.24 -11.12
CA ILE A 13 -14.89 -40.97 -9.87
C ILE A 13 -15.92 -42.09 -9.72
N GLY A 14 -15.46 -43.32 -9.52
CA GLY A 14 -16.32 -44.50 -9.35
C GLY A 14 -16.78 -45.19 -10.65
N TYR A 15 -16.50 -44.62 -11.83
CA TYR A 15 -16.91 -45.19 -13.13
C TYR A 15 -15.79 -45.96 -13.85
N ILE A 16 -14.54 -45.60 -13.59
CA ILE A 16 -13.36 -46.25 -14.20
C ILE A 16 -12.75 -47.18 -13.15
N ASP A 17 -12.60 -48.46 -13.51
CA ASP A 17 -11.85 -49.42 -12.68
C ASP A 17 -10.34 -49.21 -12.89
N TRP A 18 -9.69 -48.64 -11.87
CA TRP A 18 -8.26 -48.37 -11.85
C TRP A 18 -7.45 -49.51 -11.24
N GLU A 19 -8.09 -50.50 -10.62
CA GLU A 19 -7.46 -51.56 -9.83
C GLU A 19 -6.34 -52.30 -10.61
N PRO A 20 -6.52 -52.68 -11.88
CA PRO A 20 -5.47 -53.36 -12.65
C PRO A 20 -4.22 -52.51 -12.91
N TRP A 21 -4.32 -51.18 -12.76
CA TRP A 21 -3.30 -50.22 -13.16
C TRP A 21 -2.56 -49.60 -11.98
N LEU A 22 -3.05 -49.77 -10.75
CA LEU A 22 -2.51 -49.12 -9.54
C LEU A 22 -1.01 -49.35 -9.38
N ALA A 23 -0.55 -50.60 -9.46
CA ALA A 23 0.87 -50.93 -9.30
C ALA A 23 1.79 -50.16 -10.28
N GLN A 24 1.37 -50.03 -11.54
CA GLN A 24 2.13 -49.31 -12.57
C GLN A 24 2.09 -47.80 -12.34
N ILE A 25 0.92 -47.27 -11.95
CA ILE A 25 0.71 -45.85 -11.69
C ILE A 25 1.59 -45.41 -10.50
N PHE A 26 1.50 -46.09 -9.36
CA PHE A 26 2.27 -45.77 -8.15
C PHE A 26 3.78 -45.95 -8.32
N THR A 27 4.23 -46.96 -9.07
CA THR A 27 5.66 -47.14 -9.39
C THR A 27 6.20 -45.99 -10.26
N ARG A 28 5.42 -45.52 -11.24
CA ARG A 28 5.79 -44.37 -12.08
C ARG A 28 5.79 -43.06 -11.28
N ILE A 29 4.86 -42.91 -10.34
CA ILE A 29 4.81 -41.78 -9.40
C ILE A 29 6.06 -41.76 -8.52
N LEU A 30 6.42 -42.89 -7.89
CA LEU A 30 7.61 -43.02 -7.04
C LEU A 30 8.90 -42.66 -7.80
N ARG A 31 9.07 -43.21 -9.01
CA ARG A 31 10.22 -42.89 -9.89
C ARG A 31 10.24 -41.41 -10.30
N GLY A 32 9.07 -40.79 -10.44
CA GLY A 32 8.91 -39.37 -10.78
C GLY A 32 9.40 -38.41 -9.68
N PHE A 33 9.55 -38.85 -8.43
CA PHE A 33 10.15 -38.06 -7.36
C PHE A 33 11.69 -37.98 -7.45
N SER A 34 12.32 -38.79 -8.31
CA SER A 34 13.78 -38.82 -8.51
C SER A 34 14.58 -38.87 -7.21
N LEU A 35 14.10 -39.64 -6.23
CA LEU A 35 14.73 -39.75 -4.91
C LEU A 35 16.09 -40.46 -5.03
N PRO A 36 17.13 -39.97 -4.33
CA PRO A 36 18.43 -40.63 -4.33
C PRO A 36 18.32 -41.94 -3.54
N VAL A 37 18.44 -43.07 -4.23
CA VAL A 37 18.47 -44.40 -3.62
C VAL A 37 19.85 -45.00 -3.87
N GLY A 38 20.57 -45.33 -2.79
CA GLY A 38 21.93 -45.87 -2.85
C GLY A 38 23.06 -44.82 -2.92
N LYS A 39 24.31 -45.27 -3.10
CA LYS A 39 25.49 -44.39 -3.18
C LYS A 39 25.53 -43.70 -4.55
N MET A 40 25.24 -42.40 -4.57
CA MET A 40 25.45 -41.44 -5.67
C MET A 40 25.06 -41.92 -7.08
N GLN A 41 23.80 -41.74 -7.44
CA GLN A 41 23.41 -41.60 -8.85
C GLN A 41 22.49 -40.39 -9.01
N THR A 42 22.96 -39.38 -9.72
CA THR A 42 22.18 -38.19 -10.09
C THR A 42 21.56 -38.43 -11.47
N SER A 43 20.23 -38.57 -11.53
CA SER A 43 19.48 -38.38 -12.78
C SER A 43 18.79 -37.01 -12.74
N PRO A 44 19.05 -36.11 -13.70
CA PRO A 44 18.45 -34.78 -13.69
C PRO A 44 17.16 -34.81 -14.51
N GLN A 45 16.05 -35.24 -13.92
CA GLN A 45 14.73 -34.95 -14.49
C GLN A 45 13.86 -34.21 -13.47
N ARG A 46 13.77 -32.89 -13.64
CA ARG A 46 12.94 -32.01 -12.82
C ARG A 46 11.47 -32.13 -13.24
N TYR A 47 10.70 -32.99 -12.58
CA TYR A 47 9.24 -33.05 -12.74
C TYR A 47 8.53 -31.99 -11.87
N ARG A 48 8.85 -30.71 -12.07
CA ARG A 48 8.40 -29.61 -11.18
C ARG A 48 6.91 -29.25 -11.29
N TYR A 49 6.17 -29.85 -12.23
CA TYR A 49 4.76 -29.49 -12.52
C TYR A 49 3.75 -30.63 -12.33
N ILE A 50 4.19 -31.79 -11.83
CA ILE A 50 3.41 -33.04 -11.87
C ILE A 50 2.77 -33.39 -10.53
N THR A 51 3.16 -32.75 -9.42
CA THR A 51 2.68 -33.05 -8.06
C THR A 51 1.17 -32.83 -7.88
N ARG A 52 0.61 -31.71 -8.36
CA ARG A 52 -0.83 -31.42 -8.21
C ARG A 52 -1.72 -32.33 -9.06
N LYS A 53 -1.27 -32.69 -10.26
CA LYS A 53 -2.02 -33.58 -11.17
C LYS A 53 -1.96 -35.03 -10.69
N ILE A 54 -0.80 -35.49 -10.20
CA ILE A 54 -0.69 -36.80 -9.54
C ILE A 54 -1.58 -36.85 -8.30
N ALA A 55 -1.51 -35.86 -7.41
CA ALA A 55 -2.33 -35.85 -6.19
C ALA A 55 -3.83 -35.94 -6.51
N ARG A 56 -4.31 -35.12 -7.47
CA ARG A 56 -5.70 -35.21 -7.95
C ARG A 56 -6.03 -36.58 -8.54
N TRP A 57 -5.10 -37.19 -9.26
CA TRP A 57 -5.31 -38.51 -9.86
C TRP A 57 -5.39 -39.61 -8.78
N ILE A 58 -4.47 -39.62 -7.81
CA ILE A 58 -4.48 -40.56 -6.69
C ILE A 58 -5.79 -40.45 -5.91
N VAL A 59 -6.19 -39.22 -5.52
CA VAL A 59 -7.43 -39.00 -4.76
C VAL A 59 -8.67 -39.45 -5.53
N ALA A 60 -8.71 -39.22 -6.85
CA ALA A 60 -9.82 -39.65 -7.68
C ALA A 60 -9.93 -41.18 -7.86
N MET A 61 -8.84 -41.92 -7.60
CA MET A 61 -8.82 -43.39 -7.59
C MET A 61 -9.17 -43.98 -6.20
N MET A 62 -9.27 -43.15 -5.15
CA MET A 62 -9.66 -43.60 -3.80
C MET A 62 -11.17 -43.73 -3.69
N GLY A 63 -11.65 -44.92 -3.29
CA GLY A 63 -13.08 -45.18 -3.06
C GLY A 63 -13.45 -46.65 -3.33
N ASN A 64 -14.67 -47.05 -3.00
CA ASN A 64 -15.28 -48.34 -3.34
C ASN A 64 -14.44 -49.59 -2.98
N GLY A 65 -13.67 -49.57 -1.88
CA GLY A 65 -12.86 -50.73 -1.45
C GLY A 65 -11.62 -51.02 -2.30
N SER A 66 -11.19 -50.08 -3.16
CA SER A 66 -9.96 -50.20 -3.95
C SER A 66 -8.69 -50.31 -3.09
N ALA A 67 -7.69 -51.08 -3.55
CA ALA A 67 -6.37 -51.15 -2.93
C ALA A 67 -5.53 -49.88 -3.09
N CYS A 68 -6.06 -48.83 -3.72
CA CYS A 68 -5.36 -47.55 -3.94
C CYS A 68 -4.82 -46.92 -2.64
N LEU A 69 -5.51 -47.10 -1.51
CA LEU A 69 -5.03 -46.63 -0.20
C LEU A 69 -3.79 -47.40 0.27
N THR A 70 -3.75 -48.71 0.09
CA THR A 70 -2.59 -49.55 0.41
C THR A 70 -1.35 -49.13 -0.39
N TYR A 71 -1.52 -48.89 -1.71
CA TYR A 71 -0.42 -48.40 -2.54
C TYR A 71 0.06 -46.99 -2.18
N LEU A 72 -0.83 -46.13 -1.66
CA LEU A 72 -0.44 -44.81 -1.15
C LEU A 72 0.34 -44.93 0.16
N ASP A 73 -0.08 -45.80 1.08
CA ASP A 73 0.65 -46.04 2.33
C ASP A 73 2.05 -46.57 2.06
N ASP A 74 2.20 -47.52 1.13
CA ASP A 74 3.51 -48.04 0.70
C ASP A 74 4.39 -46.93 0.09
N LEU A 75 3.80 -46.05 -0.73
CA LEU A 75 4.50 -44.91 -1.32
C LEU A 75 4.98 -43.92 -0.24
N LEU A 76 4.13 -43.58 0.73
CA LEU A 76 4.46 -42.66 1.82
C LEU A 76 5.52 -43.26 2.76
N MET A 77 5.45 -44.56 3.06
CA MET A 77 6.47 -45.28 3.81
C MET A 77 7.82 -45.27 3.11
N ALA A 78 7.85 -45.49 1.78
CA ALA A 78 9.07 -45.41 0.99
C ALA A 78 9.72 -44.01 1.02
N MET A 79 8.91 -42.95 1.18
CA MET A 79 9.38 -41.56 1.25
C MET A 79 9.68 -41.06 2.68
N LYS A 80 9.37 -41.85 3.71
CA LYS A 80 9.42 -41.45 5.14
C LYS A 80 10.74 -40.80 5.56
N ASN A 81 11.87 -41.35 5.12
CA ASN A 81 13.21 -40.87 5.49
C ASN A 81 13.57 -39.50 4.88
N PHE A 82 12.82 -39.03 3.89
CA PHE A 82 13.05 -37.74 3.23
C PHE A 82 12.23 -36.58 3.85
N TYR A 83 11.28 -36.87 4.77
CA TYR A 83 10.42 -35.88 5.42
C TYR A 83 10.94 -35.35 6.77
N HIS A 84 12.05 -35.89 7.29
CA HIS A 84 12.55 -35.49 8.61
C HIS A 84 12.97 -34.00 8.65
N PRO A 85 12.59 -33.21 9.68
CA PRO A 85 12.93 -31.78 9.78
C PRO A 85 14.43 -31.46 9.69
N SER A 86 15.30 -32.39 10.13
CA SER A 86 16.76 -32.28 9.96
C SER A 86 17.22 -32.30 8.49
N ASN A 87 16.31 -32.55 7.55
CA ASN A 87 16.57 -32.61 6.11
C ASN A 87 16.04 -31.38 5.34
N THR A 88 15.60 -30.28 6.00
CA THR A 88 15.38 -28.97 5.32
C THR A 88 15.41 -27.77 6.28
N GLY A 89 16.00 -26.65 5.82
CA GLY A 89 16.43 -25.51 6.65
C GLY A 89 15.49 -24.29 6.77
N LYS A 90 15.93 -23.40 7.68
CA LYS A 90 15.53 -22.03 8.11
C LYS A 90 14.22 -21.42 7.58
N PHE A 91 13.19 -21.38 8.44
CA PHE A 91 12.32 -20.20 8.68
C PHE A 91 11.67 -20.29 10.06
N GLN A 92 11.69 -19.19 10.83
CA GLN A 92 10.56 -18.59 11.57
C GLN A 92 11.07 -17.60 12.64
N LYS A 93 10.48 -16.39 12.66
CA LYS A 93 10.59 -15.43 13.77
C LYS A 93 9.24 -14.77 14.04
N ASN A 94 8.97 -14.59 15.32
CA ASN A 94 7.72 -14.18 15.97
C ASN A 94 7.52 -12.66 16.10
N LEU A 95 6.29 -12.31 16.47
CA LEU A 95 5.70 -10.99 16.75
C LEU A 95 5.36 -10.86 18.26
N PHE A 96 5.37 -9.64 18.83
CA PHE A 96 4.33 -9.10 19.76
C PHE A 96 4.60 -7.62 20.14
N VAL A 97 3.55 -6.80 20.23
CA VAL A 97 3.57 -5.32 20.40
C VAL A 97 2.33 -4.82 21.16
N GLN A 98 2.51 -3.87 22.10
CA GLN A 98 1.77 -2.58 22.13
C GLN A 98 2.29 -1.67 23.26
N GLU A 99 2.22 -2.08 24.53
CA GLU A 99 2.60 -1.22 25.66
C GLU A 99 4.11 -0.95 25.79
N LYS A 100 4.96 -1.89 25.39
CA LYS A 100 6.42 -1.67 25.37
C LYS A 100 6.84 -0.67 24.29
N LEU A 101 6.04 -0.45 23.26
CA LEU A 101 6.45 0.32 22.09
C LEU A 101 6.33 1.82 22.30
N THR A 102 5.35 2.29 23.07
CA THR A 102 5.21 3.71 23.44
C THR A 102 6.38 4.17 24.32
N ASN A 103 6.87 3.31 25.21
CA ASN A 103 8.10 3.55 25.99
C ASN A 103 9.35 3.47 25.10
N PHE A 104 9.39 2.57 24.13
CA PHE A 104 10.51 2.41 23.19
C PHE A 104 10.63 3.59 22.21
N LEU A 105 9.50 4.11 21.71
CA LEU A 105 9.43 5.28 20.82
C LEU A 105 9.88 6.58 21.51
N SER A 106 9.77 6.66 22.84
CA SER A 106 10.11 7.85 23.61
C SER A 106 11.60 7.97 23.97
N GLY A 107 12.42 6.93 23.73
CA GLY A 107 13.75 6.82 24.34
C GLY A 107 14.94 6.58 23.42
N ALA A 108 14.76 6.33 22.11
CA ALA A 108 15.89 5.99 21.24
C ALA A 108 15.74 6.50 19.81
N TYR A 109 16.82 7.09 19.28
CA TYR A 109 17.01 7.31 17.85
C TYR A 109 17.29 5.96 17.17
N PHE A 110 16.55 5.64 16.11
CA PHE A 110 16.65 4.33 15.47
C PHE A 110 17.47 4.37 14.20
N SER A 111 18.34 3.37 14.02
CA SER A 111 19.04 3.15 12.75
C SER A 111 18.03 2.96 11.59
N PRO A 112 18.39 3.29 10.34
CA PRO A 112 17.47 3.19 9.19
C PRO A 112 16.78 1.83 9.03
N LYS A 113 17.45 0.73 9.42
CA LYS A 113 16.89 -0.64 9.39
C LYS A 113 15.77 -0.86 10.41
N VAL A 114 15.84 -0.18 11.56
CA VAL A 114 14.85 -0.26 12.64
C VAL A 114 13.70 0.71 12.38
N LYS A 115 13.97 1.87 11.74
CA LYS A 115 12.94 2.86 11.36
C LYS A 115 11.77 2.22 10.59
N GLY A 116 12.08 1.39 9.59
CA GLY A 116 11.05 0.73 8.77
C GLY A 116 10.16 -0.25 9.56
N PHE A 117 10.75 -1.03 10.47
CA PHE A 117 9.99 -1.93 11.33
C PHE A 117 9.09 -1.15 12.30
N VAL A 118 9.64 -0.15 12.98
CA VAL A 118 8.88 0.66 13.94
C VAL A 118 7.75 1.42 13.25
N SER A 119 7.99 1.96 12.05
CA SER A 119 6.96 2.61 11.23
C SER A 119 5.82 1.64 10.86
N ALA A 120 6.15 0.41 10.44
CA ALA A 120 5.16 -0.62 10.14
C ALA A 120 4.33 -1.00 11.37
N VAL A 121 4.97 -1.06 12.54
CA VAL A 121 4.28 -1.31 13.80
C VAL A 121 3.33 -0.17 14.15
N VAL A 122 3.80 1.09 14.11
CA VAL A 122 2.96 2.27 14.37
C VAL A 122 1.76 2.29 13.42
N ARG A 123 1.97 1.97 12.14
CA ARG A 123 0.88 1.83 11.17
C ARG A 123 -0.15 0.77 11.60
N ALA A 124 0.30 -0.39 12.06
CA ALA A 124 -0.60 -1.42 12.57
C ALA A 124 -1.38 -0.95 13.82
N LEU A 125 -0.78 -0.12 14.68
CA LEU A 125 -1.47 0.49 15.83
C LEU A 125 -2.57 1.45 15.38
N LEU A 126 -2.28 2.29 14.39
CA LEU A 126 -3.24 3.25 13.83
C LEU A 126 -4.43 2.53 13.19
N HIS A 127 -4.21 1.42 12.49
CA HIS A 127 -5.31 0.61 11.94
C HIS A 127 -6.12 -0.13 13.01
N GLY A 128 -5.50 -0.53 14.13
CA GLY A 128 -6.18 -1.23 15.21
C GLY A 128 -7.02 -0.29 16.10
N ASN A 129 -6.42 0.80 16.58
CA ASN A 129 -7.10 1.80 17.41
C ASN A 129 -6.55 3.21 17.12
N PRO A 130 -7.10 3.90 16.10
CA PRO A 130 -6.58 5.20 15.65
C PRO A 130 -6.71 6.29 16.72
N VAL A 131 -7.79 6.30 17.52
CA VAL A 131 -8.06 7.37 18.49
C VAL A 131 -7.00 7.40 19.60
N GLU A 132 -6.78 6.26 20.26
CA GLU A 132 -5.81 6.19 21.36
C GLU A 132 -4.36 6.25 20.86
N ALA A 133 -4.08 5.63 19.70
CA ALA A 133 -2.75 5.68 19.10
C ALA A 133 -2.34 7.11 18.72
N LEU A 134 -3.22 7.88 18.07
CA LEU A 134 -2.95 9.28 17.72
C LEU A 134 -2.78 10.15 18.97
N LYS A 135 -3.66 10.00 19.96
CA LYS A 135 -3.59 10.74 21.22
C LYS A 135 -2.25 10.58 21.95
N CYS A 136 -1.67 9.39 21.89
CA CYS A 136 -0.39 9.12 22.55
C CYS A 136 0.83 9.57 21.73
N VAL A 137 0.81 9.34 20.41
CA VAL A 137 2.03 9.42 19.57
C VAL A 137 2.12 10.74 18.78
N LEU A 138 1.00 11.26 18.27
CA LEU A 138 1.02 12.44 17.39
C LEU A 138 1.48 13.72 18.10
N PRO A 139 0.95 14.11 19.27
CA PRO A 139 1.41 15.32 19.97
C PRO A 139 2.90 15.27 20.30
N LYS A 140 3.40 14.13 20.80
CA LYS A 140 4.83 13.95 21.12
C LYS A 140 5.72 14.08 19.89
N THR A 141 5.28 13.52 18.75
CA THR A 141 6.01 13.61 17.49
C THR A 141 6.07 15.05 17.00
N CYS A 142 4.94 15.77 17.02
CA CYS A 142 4.87 17.18 16.63
C CYS A 142 5.75 18.06 17.54
N GLU A 143 5.68 17.88 18.87
CA GLU A 143 6.53 18.62 19.82
C GLU A 143 8.02 18.37 19.58
N SER A 144 8.42 17.12 19.31
CA SER A 144 9.82 16.81 19.00
C SER A 144 10.27 17.47 17.70
N ILE A 145 9.44 17.47 16.66
CA ILE A 145 9.72 18.18 15.40
C ILE A 145 9.86 19.68 15.67
N GLU A 146 8.93 20.29 16.40
CA GLU A 146 8.97 21.71 16.72
C GLU A 146 10.20 22.09 17.56
N LYS A 147 10.59 21.26 18.52
CA LYS A 147 11.82 21.47 19.31
C LYS A 147 13.05 21.48 18.41
N ILE A 148 13.21 20.47 17.55
CA ILE A 148 14.34 20.38 16.61
C ILE A 148 14.34 21.56 15.64
N MET A 149 13.16 21.94 15.13
CA MET A 149 12.99 23.08 14.21
C MET A 149 13.07 24.47 14.88
N ASN A 150 13.15 24.56 16.21
CA ASN A 150 13.31 25.80 16.96
C ASN A 150 14.73 25.96 17.56
N HIS A 151 15.57 24.93 17.50
CA HIS A 151 16.97 25.06 17.90
C HIS A 151 17.76 25.97 16.94
N ALA A 152 18.73 26.71 17.46
CA ALA A 152 19.47 27.77 16.76
C ALA A 152 20.29 27.31 15.53
N ASP A 153 20.49 26.00 15.34
CA ASP A 153 21.16 25.38 14.17
C ASP A 153 20.25 25.28 12.93
N THR A 154 19.01 25.76 13.01
CA THR A 154 18.04 25.82 11.91
C THR A 154 18.56 26.52 10.66
N THR A 155 19.43 27.51 10.83
CA THR A 155 20.09 28.20 9.70
C THR A 155 20.90 27.23 8.84
N GLU A 156 21.53 26.19 9.41
CA GLU A 156 22.24 25.16 8.62
C GLU A 156 21.29 24.11 7.99
N LEU A 157 20.15 23.80 8.63
CA LEU A 157 19.16 22.85 8.09
C LEU A 157 18.41 23.42 6.90
N PHE A 158 18.06 24.71 6.97
CA PHE A 158 17.36 25.43 5.91
C PHE A 158 18.30 25.96 4.82
N ILE A 159 19.60 26.16 5.09
CA ILE A 159 20.54 26.75 4.12
C ILE A 159 21.61 25.75 3.65
N ASN A 160 22.19 24.95 4.55
CA ASN A 160 23.31 24.05 4.23
C ASN A 160 22.86 22.61 3.90
N GLY A 161 21.59 22.27 4.08
CA GLY A 161 21.03 20.97 3.69
C GLY A 161 21.61 19.78 4.46
N LYS A 162 22.14 20.00 5.67
CA LYS A 162 22.76 18.97 6.50
C LYS A 162 21.75 17.90 6.90
N GLU A 163 22.16 16.63 6.85
CA GLU A 163 21.33 15.50 7.25
C GLU A 163 21.19 15.44 8.77
N ASP A 164 20.00 15.79 9.28
CA ASP A 164 19.61 15.47 10.65
C ASP A 164 18.80 14.18 10.67
N LEU A 165 19.45 13.11 11.13
CA LEU A 165 18.88 11.77 11.21
C LEU A 165 17.69 11.69 12.19
N GLU A 166 17.65 12.57 13.18
CA GLU A 166 16.59 12.67 14.18
C GLU A 166 15.37 13.37 13.60
N LEU A 167 15.55 14.51 12.91
CA LEU A 167 14.48 15.17 12.19
C LEU A 167 13.84 14.25 11.14
N ILE A 168 14.67 13.57 10.33
CA ILE A 168 14.19 12.62 9.32
C ILE A 168 13.36 11.50 9.98
N TRP A 169 13.76 11.03 11.16
CA TRP A 169 13.01 10.01 11.89
C TRP A 169 11.62 10.51 12.29
N TYR A 170 11.52 11.66 12.94
CA TYR A 170 10.23 12.19 13.35
C TYR A 170 9.35 12.61 12.17
N LEU A 171 9.92 13.10 11.07
CA LEU A 171 9.18 13.36 9.82
C LEU A 171 8.65 12.06 9.19
N THR A 172 9.43 10.97 9.23
CA THR A 172 8.96 9.66 8.75
C THR A 172 7.83 9.15 9.64
N LEU A 173 7.97 9.27 10.95
CA LEU A 173 6.93 8.88 11.89
C LEU A 173 5.65 9.70 11.67
N PHE A 174 5.80 11.02 11.49
CA PHE A 174 4.70 11.92 11.14
C PHE A 174 4.01 11.51 9.84
N SER A 175 4.75 11.15 8.78
CA SER A 175 4.16 10.68 7.53
C SER A 175 3.31 9.41 7.68
N GLU A 176 3.62 8.57 8.67
CA GLU A 176 2.79 7.39 8.97
C GLU A 176 1.58 7.73 9.84
N LEU A 177 1.70 8.73 10.73
CA LEU A 177 0.60 9.16 11.59
C LEU A 177 -0.51 9.88 10.82
N VAL A 178 -0.16 10.68 9.81
CA VAL A 178 -1.16 11.38 8.98
C VAL A 178 -1.95 10.46 8.04
N ARG A 179 -1.57 9.17 7.95
CA ARG A 179 -2.33 8.10 7.25
C ARG A 179 -3.48 7.50 8.07
N ALA A 180 -3.68 8.00 9.28
CA ALA A 180 -4.76 7.54 10.14
C ALA A 180 -6.13 7.93 9.56
N ARG A 181 -7.19 7.45 10.22
CA ARG A 181 -8.57 7.70 9.81
C ARG A 181 -8.88 9.21 9.81
N GLY A 182 -9.49 9.70 8.72
CA GLY A 182 -9.74 11.13 8.47
C GLY A 182 -10.46 11.83 9.62
N ASP A 183 -11.50 11.19 10.14
CA ASP A 183 -12.34 11.69 11.24
C ASP A 183 -11.52 12.00 12.50
N THR A 184 -10.58 11.13 12.83
CA THR A 184 -9.70 11.28 13.99
C THR A 184 -8.63 12.35 13.79
N LEU A 185 -8.23 12.62 12.54
CA LEU A 185 -7.22 13.63 12.22
C LEU A 185 -7.74 15.06 12.38
N LEU A 186 -9.06 15.27 12.26
CA LEU A 186 -9.69 16.59 12.43
C LEU A 186 -9.37 17.23 13.79
N ILE A 187 -9.29 16.42 14.85
CA ILE A 187 -8.98 16.87 16.22
C ILE A 187 -7.59 17.53 16.28
N TYR A 188 -6.66 17.05 15.45
CA TYR A 188 -5.25 17.46 15.43
C TYR A 188 -4.91 18.42 14.28
N LYS A 189 -5.92 18.89 13.53
CA LYS A 189 -5.78 19.86 12.45
C LYS A 189 -4.78 21.00 12.71
N PRO A 190 -4.83 21.76 13.83
CA PRO A 190 -3.91 22.88 14.04
C PRO A 190 -2.45 22.44 14.17
N MET A 191 -2.19 21.31 14.83
CA MET A 191 -0.83 20.76 14.97
C MET A 191 -0.29 20.30 13.62
N ILE A 192 -1.11 19.61 12.84
CA ILE A 192 -0.74 19.14 11.50
C ILE A 192 -0.38 20.33 10.60
N MET A 193 -1.23 21.37 10.57
CA MET A 193 -0.98 22.59 9.79
C MET A 193 0.32 23.29 10.22
N SER A 194 0.59 23.42 11.52
CA SER A 194 1.83 24.01 12.06
C SER A 194 3.08 23.32 11.49
N ILE A 195 3.11 21.99 11.55
CA ILE A 195 4.24 21.20 11.05
C ILE A 195 4.43 21.39 9.54
N PHE A 196 3.36 21.39 8.75
CA PHE A 196 3.48 21.63 7.31
C PHE A 196 3.99 23.05 7.01
N HIS A 197 3.49 24.09 7.68
CA HIS A 197 3.99 25.47 7.54
C HIS A 197 5.48 25.62 7.82
N ARG A 198 6.00 24.87 8.80
CA ARG A 198 7.44 24.88 9.13
C ARG A 198 8.28 24.03 8.18
N SER A 199 7.70 22.96 7.65
CA SER A 199 8.41 21.95 6.84
C SER A 199 8.54 22.32 5.36
N THR A 200 7.72 23.24 4.83
CA THR A 200 7.80 23.71 3.43
C THR A 200 9.16 24.32 3.08
N HIS A 201 9.82 24.96 4.05
CA HIS A 201 11.09 25.65 3.84
C HIS A 201 12.32 24.73 3.85
N ILE A 202 12.18 23.45 4.18
CA ILE A 202 13.30 22.50 4.24
C ILE A 202 13.97 22.36 2.86
N VAL A 203 15.30 22.51 2.81
CA VAL A 203 16.08 22.39 1.56
C VAL A 203 16.58 20.98 1.31
N HIS A 204 16.75 20.17 2.37
CA HIS A 204 17.24 18.80 2.24
C HIS A 204 16.28 17.90 1.46
N LYS A 205 16.80 17.26 0.39
CA LYS A 205 16.01 16.49 -0.60
C LYS A 205 15.15 15.40 0.01
N TYR A 206 15.77 14.51 0.77
CA TYR A 206 15.05 13.37 1.34
C TYR A 206 13.97 13.82 2.34
N SER A 207 14.25 14.89 3.10
CA SER A 207 13.32 15.41 4.11
C SER A 207 12.08 16.04 3.49
N TYR A 208 12.25 16.91 2.48
CA TYR A 208 11.07 17.49 1.82
C TYR A 208 10.28 16.46 1.02
N GLU A 209 10.93 15.41 0.49
CA GLU A 209 10.22 14.31 -0.19
C GLU A 209 9.33 13.53 0.80
N ILE A 210 9.78 13.28 2.04
CA ILE A 210 8.95 12.67 3.09
C ILE A 210 7.76 13.57 3.42
N VAL A 211 7.98 14.88 3.60
CA VAL A 211 6.90 15.83 3.92
C VAL A 211 5.90 15.95 2.77
N ALA A 212 6.37 15.99 1.52
CA ALA A 212 5.49 16.03 0.35
C ALA A 212 4.67 14.75 0.23
N ASN A 213 5.26 13.58 0.50
CA ASN A 213 4.49 12.33 0.57
C ASN A 213 3.48 12.35 1.73
N ALA A 214 3.85 12.89 2.89
CA ALA A 214 2.92 13.06 4.01
C ALA A 214 1.73 13.97 3.64
N ALA A 215 1.95 15.01 2.83
CA ALA A 215 0.89 15.87 2.33
C ALA A 215 -0.08 15.12 1.41
N ARG A 216 0.44 14.27 0.51
CA ARG A 216 -0.39 13.39 -0.32
C ARG A 216 -1.21 12.44 0.55
N ASP A 217 -0.55 11.76 1.46
CA ASP A 217 -1.14 10.72 2.29
C ASP A 217 -2.22 11.29 3.24
N LEU A 218 -2.02 12.52 3.75
CA LEU A 218 -3.04 13.26 4.49
C LEU A 218 -4.28 13.54 3.62
N LEU A 219 -4.08 14.05 2.40
CA LEU A 219 -5.18 14.34 1.49
C LEU A 219 -5.94 13.09 1.08
N GLU A 220 -5.25 11.98 0.84
CA GLU A 220 -5.88 10.67 0.59
C GLU A 220 -6.71 10.23 1.80
N SER A 221 -6.16 10.36 3.02
CA SER A 221 -6.86 9.98 4.25
C SER A 221 -8.13 10.80 4.52
N LEU A 222 -8.17 12.06 4.06
CA LEU A 222 -9.31 12.96 4.18
C LEU A 222 -10.32 12.83 3.03
N SER A 223 -9.88 12.46 1.83
CA SER A 223 -10.71 12.53 0.61
C SER A 223 -11.09 11.18 -0.01
N TYR A 224 -10.45 10.08 0.38
CA TYR A 224 -10.75 8.77 -0.20
C TYR A 224 -11.75 7.97 0.63
N VAL A 225 -12.47 7.09 -0.06
CA VAL A 225 -13.27 6.02 0.55
C VAL A 225 -12.40 4.79 0.69
N TYR A 226 -12.15 4.36 1.93
CA TYR A 226 -11.32 3.20 2.26
C TYR A 226 -11.91 2.39 3.41
N PRO A 227 -11.61 1.09 3.49
CA PRO A 227 -12.09 0.25 4.59
C PRO A 227 -11.51 0.67 5.95
N ILE A 228 -12.35 0.73 6.98
CA ILE A 228 -11.92 1.00 8.38
C ILE A 228 -11.71 -0.32 9.13
N GLU A 229 -12.56 -1.30 8.85
CA GLU A 229 -12.59 -2.54 9.63
C GLU A 229 -11.68 -3.61 9.05
N TYR A 230 -10.75 -4.10 9.87
CA TYR A 230 -9.87 -5.21 9.57
C TYR A 230 -10.13 -6.43 10.49
N LYS A 231 -11.28 -6.43 11.19
CA LYS A 231 -11.67 -7.53 12.09
C LYS A 231 -11.91 -8.79 11.27
N LEU A 232 -11.48 -9.93 11.80
CA LEU A 232 -11.66 -11.24 11.16
C LEU A 232 -13.02 -11.88 11.47
N THR A 233 -13.81 -11.24 12.33
CA THR A 233 -15.09 -11.75 12.85
C THR A 233 -16.14 -10.65 12.80
N ILE A 234 -17.39 -11.04 12.53
CA ILE A 234 -18.56 -10.14 12.57
C ILE A 234 -18.93 -9.82 14.03
N GLU A 235 -18.68 -10.76 14.94
CA GLU A 235 -19.00 -10.60 16.36
C GLU A 235 -18.17 -9.50 17.03
N ASN A 236 -18.80 -8.78 17.95
CA ASN A 236 -18.16 -7.70 18.68
C ASN A 236 -17.22 -8.26 19.77
N LEU A 237 -15.92 -8.29 19.46
CA LEU A 237 -14.88 -8.75 20.38
C LEU A 237 -14.70 -7.86 21.63
N ASP A 238 -15.29 -6.66 21.62
CA ASP A 238 -15.18 -5.70 22.72
C ASP A 238 -16.26 -5.92 23.81
N GLU A 239 -17.12 -6.93 23.65
CA GLU A 239 -18.11 -7.32 24.66
C GLU A 239 -17.45 -7.93 25.92
N PRO A 240 -18.01 -7.70 27.12
CA PRO A 240 -17.47 -8.28 28.35
C PRO A 240 -17.44 -9.81 28.27
N PHE A 241 -16.36 -10.42 28.81
CA PHE A 241 -16.20 -11.88 28.79
C PHE A 241 -17.26 -12.67 29.55
N ILE A 242 -18.10 -11.98 30.33
CA ILE A 242 -19.25 -12.55 31.02
C ILE A 242 -20.34 -12.92 30.00
N ASP A 243 -20.53 -12.08 28.99
CA ASP A 243 -21.62 -12.20 28.02
C ASP A 243 -21.15 -12.95 26.75
N PHE A 244 -19.91 -12.73 26.33
CA PHE A 244 -19.35 -13.34 25.14
C PHE A 244 -17.91 -13.80 25.32
N LEU A 245 -17.59 -15.03 24.90
CA LEU A 245 -16.23 -15.58 24.93
C LEU A 245 -15.63 -15.60 23.52
N PRO A 246 -14.65 -14.72 23.20
CA PRO A 246 -14.03 -14.62 21.87
C PRO A 246 -13.42 -15.91 21.33
N ILE A 247 -12.99 -16.83 22.19
CA ILE A 247 -12.42 -18.11 21.75
C ILE A 247 -13.44 -18.99 21.01
N ARG A 248 -14.74 -18.76 21.19
CA ARG A 248 -15.80 -19.52 20.53
C ARG A 248 -15.89 -19.24 19.03
N VAL A 249 -15.36 -18.10 18.59
CA VAL A 249 -15.38 -17.67 17.18
C VAL A 249 -14.06 -17.91 16.45
N TRP A 250 -13.11 -18.60 17.10
CA TRP A 250 -11.83 -18.92 16.47
C TRP A 250 -11.99 -19.83 15.24
N GLY A 251 -11.44 -19.37 14.12
CA GLY A 251 -11.48 -20.11 12.85
C GLY A 251 -12.88 -20.20 12.23
N GLN A 252 -13.86 -19.46 12.74
CA GLN A 252 -15.19 -19.44 12.12
C GLN A 252 -15.11 -18.81 10.73
N PRO A 253 -15.71 -19.45 9.71
CA PRO A 253 -15.80 -18.86 8.37
C PRO A 253 -16.72 -17.64 8.42
N VAL A 254 -16.33 -16.58 7.69
CA VAL A 254 -17.16 -15.37 7.55
C VAL A 254 -18.22 -15.63 6.48
N ASP A 255 -19.48 -15.34 6.81
CA ASP A 255 -20.57 -15.30 5.84
C ASP A 255 -20.52 -13.97 5.07
N PHE A 256 -20.16 -14.02 3.79
CA PHE A 256 -20.02 -12.84 2.94
C PHE A 256 -21.34 -12.08 2.76
N ASP A 257 -22.49 -12.75 2.83
CA ASP A 257 -23.80 -12.11 2.65
C ASP A 257 -24.21 -11.31 3.89
N ARG A 258 -23.68 -11.67 5.07
CA ARG A 258 -23.92 -10.97 6.34
C ARG A 258 -22.82 -9.98 6.71
N PHE A 259 -21.68 -10.04 6.02
CA PHE A 259 -20.54 -9.21 6.30
C PHE A 259 -20.78 -7.76 5.88
N GLN A 260 -20.97 -6.88 6.87
CA GLN A 260 -21.14 -5.45 6.65
C GLN A 260 -19.79 -4.74 6.77
N MET A 261 -19.08 -4.62 5.65
CA MET A 261 -17.81 -3.90 5.62
C MET A 261 -18.01 -2.42 5.93
N GLN A 262 -17.34 -1.93 6.97
CA GLN A 262 -17.34 -0.52 7.30
C GLN A 262 -16.31 0.25 6.46
N TYR A 263 -16.77 1.33 5.83
CA TYR A 263 -15.94 2.21 5.04
C TYR A 263 -15.88 3.60 5.68
N HIS A 264 -14.70 4.20 5.61
CA HIS A 264 -14.54 5.62 5.78
C HIS A 264 -15.18 6.32 4.59
N ILE A 265 -16.11 7.22 4.85
CA ILE A 265 -16.71 8.07 3.85
C ILE A 265 -16.37 9.51 4.23
N PRO A 266 -15.68 10.27 3.36
CA PRO A 266 -15.28 11.64 3.66
C PRO A 266 -16.45 12.50 4.14
N ASN A 267 -16.28 13.17 5.28
CA ASN A 267 -17.27 14.08 5.83
C ASN A 267 -17.04 15.52 5.33
N VAL A 268 -17.99 16.42 5.59
CA VAL A 268 -17.92 17.82 5.13
C VAL A 268 -16.72 18.56 5.73
N ASP A 269 -16.39 18.29 7.00
CA ASP A 269 -15.31 18.96 7.72
C ASP A 269 -13.93 18.50 7.23
N GLU A 270 -13.78 17.22 6.87
CA GLU A 270 -12.59 16.62 6.24
C GLU A 270 -12.34 17.21 4.86
N ILE A 271 -13.40 17.33 4.06
CA ILE A 271 -13.33 17.95 2.74
C ILE A 271 -12.96 19.43 2.87
N ASP A 272 -13.57 20.15 3.81
CA ASP A 272 -13.24 21.56 4.06
C ASP A 272 -11.80 21.72 4.54
N PHE A 273 -11.30 20.80 5.39
CA PHE A 273 -9.90 20.77 5.78
C PHE A 273 -8.97 20.49 4.60
N ALA A 274 -9.27 19.50 3.75
CA ALA A 274 -8.50 19.22 2.54
C ALA A 274 -8.48 20.43 1.59
N CYS A 275 -9.62 21.11 1.42
CA CYS A 275 -9.71 22.34 0.60
C CYS A 275 -8.84 23.47 1.16
N GLU A 276 -8.88 23.69 2.48
CA GLU A 276 -8.04 24.69 3.17
C GLU A 276 -6.56 24.37 3.01
N PHE A 277 -6.18 23.09 3.16
CA PHE A 277 -4.81 22.63 2.97
C PHE A 277 -4.31 22.92 1.55
N VAL A 278 -5.11 22.58 0.53
CA VAL A 278 -4.79 22.87 -0.87
C VAL A 278 -4.67 24.37 -1.13
N LYS A 279 -5.61 25.20 -0.62
CA LYS A 279 -5.53 26.67 -0.73
C LYS A 279 -4.26 27.24 -0.10
N THR A 280 -3.84 26.68 1.02
CA THR A 280 -2.71 27.19 1.79
C THR A 280 -1.37 26.81 1.18
N PHE A 281 -1.21 25.56 0.75
CA PHE A 281 0.09 25.03 0.31
C PHE A 281 0.22 24.88 -1.22
N LEU A 282 -0.83 24.47 -1.94
CA LEU A 282 -0.72 24.31 -3.39
C LEU A 282 -0.66 25.67 -4.09
N TYR A 283 -1.59 26.57 -3.75
CA TYR A 283 -1.68 27.88 -4.41
C TYR A 283 -0.48 28.76 -4.10
N SER A 284 0.04 28.72 -2.87
CA SER A 284 1.24 29.48 -2.50
C SER A 284 2.46 29.01 -3.31
N GLU A 285 2.68 27.70 -3.43
CA GLU A 285 3.77 27.14 -4.24
C GLU A 285 3.59 27.41 -5.75
N LEU A 286 2.37 27.35 -6.28
CA LEU A 286 2.09 27.72 -7.67
C LEU A 286 2.36 29.21 -7.94
N THR A 287 1.96 30.11 -7.04
CA THR A 287 2.25 31.54 -7.17
C THR A 287 3.75 31.82 -7.10
N LEU A 288 4.47 31.15 -6.19
CA LEU A 288 5.92 31.23 -6.08
C LEU A 288 6.61 30.80 -7.38
N LEU A 289 6.18 29.68 -7.95
CA LEU A 289 6.72 29.16 -9.21
C LEU A 289 6.42 30.10 -10.37
N ASN A 290 5.21 30.65 -10.48
CA ASN A 290 4.86 31.56 -11.58
C ASN A 290 5.62 32.90 -11.52
N GLU A 291 5.86 33.47 -10.32
CA GLU A 291 6.46 34.80 -10.18
C GLU A 291 8.00 34.79 -10.15
N LYS A 292 8.61 33.77 -9.51
CA LYS A 292 10.04 33.79 -9.17
C LYS A 292 10.86 32.70 -9.84
N MET A 293 10.29 31.94 -10.77
CA MET A 293 10.91 30.77 -11.40
C MET A 293 12.37 30.97 -11.82
N LEU A 294 12.64 32.06 -12.53
CA LEU A 294 13.94 32.37 -13.13
C LEU A 294 15.00 32.75 -12.10
N LYS A 295 14.57 33.15 -10.89
CA LYS A 295 15.45 33.55 -9.78
C LYS A 295 15.69 32.44 -8.77
N LEU A 296 14.88 31.37 -8.80
CA LEU A 296 14.99 30.25 -7.87
C LEU A 296 16.13 29.30 -8.28
N SER A 297 16.80 28.73 -7.28
CA SER A 297 17.78 27.67 -7.51
C SER A 297 17.11 26.39 -8.03
N ASN A 298 17.88 25.55 -8.73
CA ASN A 298 17.39 24.24 -9.21
C ASN A 298 16.80 23.39 -8.06
N HIS A 299 17.38 23.47 -6.86
CA HIS A 299 16.90 22.74 -5.68
C HIS A 299 15.56 23.24 -5.17
N GLU A 300 15.36 24.57 -5.09
CA GLU A 300 14.09 25.18 -4.67
C GLU A 300 12.98 24.91 -5.67
N ARG A 301 13.28 24.97 -6.98
CA ARG A 301 12.31 24.59 -8.02
C ARG A 301 11.90 23.13 -7.90
N SER A 302 12.87 22.22 -7.74
CA SER A 302 12.58 20.80 -7.60
C SER A 302 11.76 20.50 -6.35
N ARG A 303 12.02 21.19 -5.23
CA ARG A 303 11.22 21.10 -4.00
C ARG A 303 9.78 21.54 -4.25
N SER A 304 9.59 22.75 -4.75
CA SER A 304 8.26 23.35 -4.98
C SER A 304 7.42 22.47 -5.92
N LEU A 305 8.02 21.98 -7.01
CA LEU A 305 7.38 21.03 -7.93
C LEU A 305 7.05 19.68 -7.28
N THR A 306 7.83 19.23 -6.30
CA THR A 306 7.55 17.99 -5.56
C THR A 306 6.32 18.15 -4.67
N PHE A 307 6.18 19.30 -4.00
CA PHE A 307 4.99 19.62 -3.21
C PHE A 307 3.77 19.75 -4.10
N VAL A 308 3.85 20.53 -5.19
CA VAL A 308 2.76 20.69 -6.17
C VAL A 308 2.30 19.32 -6.68
N TYR A 309 3.22 18.47 -7.12
CA TYR A 309 2.91 17.13 -7.61
C TYR A 309 2.20 16.25 -6.58
N ASN A 310 2.74 16.14 -5.36
CA ASN A 310 2.18 15.24 -4.35
C ASN A 310 0.84 15.74 -3.81
N ILE A 311 0.69 17.05 -3.60
CA ILE A 311 -0.57 17.66 -3.15
C ILE A 311 -1.65 17.47 -4.21
N ALA A 312 -1.33 17.74 -5.47
CA ALA A 312 -2.28 17.56 -6.57
C ALA A 312 -2.67 16.09 -6.76
N LEU A 313 -1.72 15.15 -6.59
CA LEU A 313 -1.99 13.71 -6.65
C LEU A 313 -2.94 13.25 -5.54
N GLY A 314 -2.71 13.69 -4.29
CA GLY A 314 -3.55 13.31 -3.15
C GLY A 314 -4.96 13.92 -3.21
N TYR A 315 -5.08 15.13 -3.79
CA TYR A 315 -6.38 15.78 -3.96
C TYR A 315 -7.09 15.38 -5.27
N PHE A 316 -6.49 14.52 -6.10
CA PHE A 316 -6.96 14.24 -7.45
C PHE A 316 -8.41 13.76 -7.52
N HIS A 317 -8.86 12.96 -6.54
CA HIS A 317 -10.21 12.39 -6.52
C HIS A 317 -11.31 13.42 -6.31
N MET A 318 -10.98 14.57 -5.71
CA MET A 318 -11.93 15.66 -5.46
C MET A 318 -12.10 16.60 -6.66
N ILE A 319 -11.20 16.53 -7.65
CA ILE A 319 -11.20 17.47 -8.77
C ILE A 319 -12.01 16.87 -9.93
N PRO A 320 -12.90 17.64 -10.60
CA PRO A 320 -13.60 17.19 -11.80
C PRO A 320 -12.66 17.04 -12.99
N ARG A 321 -12.99 16.14 -13.94
CA ARG A 321 -12.16 15.92 -15.13
C ARG A 321 -12.14 17.18 -15.99
N ILE A 322 -11.08 17.33 -16.77
CA ILE A 322 -11.05 18.34 -17.82
C ILE A 322 -12.12 17.94 -18.82
N GLU A 323 -13.15 18.77 -18.98
CA GLU A 323 -14.11 18.62 -20.07
C GLU A 323 -13.38 18.97 -21.36
N SER A 324 -12.89 17.96 -22.08
CA SER A 324 -12.29 18.18 -23.38
C SER A 324 -13.39 18.37 -24.43
N GLU A 325 -13.21 19.38 -25.28
CA GLU A 325 -13.93 19.44 -26.56
C GLU A 325 -13.60 18.17 -27.35
N GLN A 326 -14.60 17.58 -27.98
CA GLN A 326 -14.41 16.40 -28.81
C GLN A 326 -13.34 16.70 -29.87
N LEU A 327 -12.25 15.93 -29.87
CA LEU A 327 -11.21 16.05 -30.89
C LEU A 327 -11.86 15.86 -32.27
N ALA A 328 -11.84 16.93 -33.07
CA ALA A 328 -12.62 17.06 -34.29
C ALA A 328 -12.25 16.06 -35.41
N ASP A 329 -11.08 15.41 -35.31
CA ASP A 329 -10.51 14.52 -36.33
C ASP A 329 -10.36 13.06 -35.86
N LEU A 330 -11.25 12.56 -35.01
CA LEU A 330 -11.28 11.15 -34.64
C LEU A 330 -12.06 10.30 -35.65
N VAL A 331 -11.62 9.05 -35.86
CA VAL A 331 -12.28 8.08 -36.76
C VAL A 331 -13.74 7.90 -36.35
N LEU A 332 -14.67 8.06 -37.30
CA LEU A 332 -16.10 7.83 -37.12
C LEU A 332 -16.35 6.39 -36.63
N SER A 333 -16.75 6.27 -35.38
CA SER A 333 -17.22 4.99 -34.84
C SER A 333 -18.64 4.71 -35.33
N VAL A 334 -18.85 3.53 -35.92
CA VAL A 334 -20.19 3.05 -36.35
C VAL A 334 -21.07 2.67 -35.15
N VAL A 335 -20.48 2.58 -33.95
CA VAL A 335 -21.16 2.28 -32.69
C VAL A 335 -20.98 3.47 -31.73
N PRO A 336 -22.01 3.89 -30.98
CA PRO A 336 -21.85 4.95 -29.98
C PRO A 336 -20.72 4.60 -29.01
N TYR A 337 -19.70 5.46 -28.96
CA TYR A 337 -18.67 5.38 -27.95
C TYR A 337 -19.24 5.91 -26.63
N ASN A 338 -19.83 5.01 -25.85
CA ASN A 338 -20.15 5.29 -24.46
C ASN A 338 -18.95 4.85 -23.64
N SER A 339 -18.13 5.81 -23.24
CA SER A 339 -17.20 5.61 -22.15
C SER A 339 -17.98 5.13 -20.92
N LYS A 340 -17.83 3.84 -20.60
CA LYS A 340 -18.44 3.22 -19.41
C LYS A 340 -17.76 3.80 -18.17
N TYR A 341 -18.16 4.99 -17.77
CA TYR A 341 -17.68 5.58 -16.53
C TYR A 341 -18.39 4.89 -15.37
N GLN A 342 -17.66 4.02 -14.68
CA GLN A 342 -18.03 3.56 -13.34
C GLN A 342 -17.69 4.68 -12.37
N PHE A 343 -18.70 5.38 -11.86
CA PHE A 343 -18.53 6.25 -10.71
C PHE A 343 -18.20 5.37 -9.51
N GLN A 344 -16.92 5.27 -9.15
CA GLN A 344 -16.56 4.87 -7.80
C GLN A 344 -16.83 6.09 -6.93
N THR A 345 -18.01 6.05 -6.28
CA THR A 345 -18.54 7.00 -5.30
C THR A 345 -19.00 8.36 -5.84
N SER A 346 -20.32 8.55 -5.84
CA SER A 346 -21.04 9.81 -6.08
C SER A 346 -20.87 10.85 -4.97
N THR A 347 -19.94 10.64 -4.04
CA THR A 347 -19.83 11.44 -2.83
C THR A 347 -18.87 12.60 -3.06
N TYR A 348 -19.47 13.78 -3.23
CA TYR A 348 -18.86 15.09 -3.10
C TYR A 348 -18.01 15.60 -4.27
N MET A 349 -18.56 15.54 -5.49
CA MET A 349 -18.45 16.72 -6.36
C MET A 349 -19.28 17.85 -5.73
N ARG A 350 -18.86 18.40 -4.59
CA ARG A 350 -19.18 19.82 -4.37
C ARG A 350 -18.42 20.49 -5.48
N GLU A 351 -19.15 21.12 -6.42
CA GLU A 351 -18.64 22.22 -7.23
C GLU A 351 -17.65 22.94 -6.34
N SER A 352 -16.38 22.81 -6.71
CA SER A 352 -15.29 23.16 -5.84
C SER A 352 -15.57 24.54 -5.27
N LYS A 353 -15.25 24.80 -4.01
CA LYS A 353 -15.09 26.18 -3.50
C LYS A 353 -13.95 26.94 -4.23
N PHE A 354 -13.54 26.45 -5.40
CA PHE A 354 -12.63 26.99 -6.38
C PHE A 354 -13.48 27.34 -7.60
N ASN A 355 -13.45 28.61 -8.01
CA ASN A 355 -14.19 29.10 -9.17
C ASN A 355 -13.68 28.52 -10.51
N GLU A 356 -12.60 27.75 -10.48
CA GLU A 356 -11.90 27.20 -11.65
C GLU A 356 -11.62 25.71 -11.44
N ASN A 357 -11.60 24.94 -12.53
CA ASN A 357 -11.17 23.54 -12.49
C ASN A 357 -9.67 23.48 -12.18
N LEU A 358 -9.34 22.97 -10.99
CA LEU A 358 -7.96 22.87 -10.52
C LEU A 358 -7.07 22.02 -11.43
N ARG A 359 -7.62 21.00 -12.13
CA ARG A 359 -6.86 20.21 -13.12
C ARG A 359 -6.44 21.07 -14.31
N MET A 360 -7.36 21.85 -14.87
CA MET A 360 -7.07 22.78 -15.98
C MET A 360 -5.99 23.79 -15.59
N ARG A 361 -6.10 24.36 -14.39
CA ARG A 361 -5.11 25.31 -13.91
C ARG A 361 -3.74 24.66 -13.73
N LEU A 362 -3.68 23.47 -13.13
CA LEU A 362 -2.42 22.73 -12.98
C LEU A 362 -1.79 22.39 -14.33
N VAL A 363 -2.56 21.89 -15.30
CA VAL A 363 -2.07 21.58 -16.65
C VAL A 363 -1.54 22.85 -17.34
N ASN A 364 -2.28 23.96 -17.27
CA ASN A 364 -1.85 25.22 -17.88
C ASN A 364 -0.61 25.83 -17.20
N ASP A 365 -0.59 25.89 -15.87
CA ASP A 365 0.52 26.47 -15.10
C ASP A 365 1.76 25.58 -15.24
N ILE A 366 1.64 24.26 -15.09
CA ILE A 366 2.76 23.32 -15.25
C ILE A 366 3.23 23.25 -16.71
N GLY A 367 2.33 23.36 -17.69
CA GLY A 367 2.67 23.46 -19.11
C GLY A 367 3.54 24.69 -19.40
N LYS A 368 3.12 25.88 -18.95
CA LYS A 368 3.94 27.11 -19.05
C LYS A 368 5.28 26.96 -18.33
N LEU A 369 5.29 26.33 -17.16
CA LEU A 369 6.53 26.07 -16.41
C LEU A 369 7.45 25.12 -17.19
N LEU A 370 6.91 24.10 -17.86
CA LEU A 370 7.69 23.17 -18.69
C LEU A 370 8.37 23.91 -19.85
N ASP A 371 7.63 24.75 -20.58
CA ASP A 371 8.19 25.52 -21.68
C ASP A 371 9.33 26.44 -21.19
N LEU A 372 9.13 27.13 -20.08
CA LEU A 372 10.15 27.99 -19.47
C LEU A 372 11.39 27.23 -18.97
N LEU A 373 11.23 26.00 -18.45
CA LEU A 373 12.36 25.14 -18.06
C LEU A 373 13.16 24.69 -19.27
N VAL A 374 12.49 24.32 -20.36
CA VAL A 374 13.13 23.87 -21.59
C VAL A 374 13.93 25.00 -22.24
N GLU A 375 13.40 26.22 -22.24
CA GLU A 375 14.06 27.39 -22.83
C GLU A 375 15.25 27.91 -22.00
N ASN A 376 15.11 28.00 -20.67
CA ASN A 376 16.08 28.72 -19.82
C ASN A 376 16.97 27.81 -18.96
N HIS A 377 16.60 26.55 -18.75
CA HIS A 377 17.27 25.63 -17.82
C HIS A 377 17.30 24.19 -18.33
N SER A 378 17.82 23.99 -19.55
CA SER A 378 17.97 22.66 -20.19
C SER A 378 18.71 21.62 -19.32
N ASP A 379 19.52 22.08 -18.38
CA ASP A 379 20.34 21.21 -17.52
C ASP A 379 19.56 20.66 -16.31
N ASP A 380 18.39 21.21 -15.98
CA ASP A 380 17.57 20.81 -14.82
C ASP A 380 16.62 19.63 -15.12
N VAL A 381 17.22 18.48 -15.44
CA VAL A 381 16.51 17.24 -15.80
C VAL A 381 15.60 16.72 -14.67
N SER A 382 15.93 17.01 -13.41
CA SER A 382 15.15 16.58 -12.25
C SER A 382 13.80 17.30 -12.18
N SER A 383 13.81 18.63 -12.31
CA SER A 383 12.59 19.45 -12.31
C SER A 383 11.73 19.17 -13.54
N MET A 384 12.34 19.04 -14.73
CA MET A 384 11.61 18.67 -15.95
C MET A 384 10.90 17.32 -15.84
N LYS A 385 11.57 16.28 -15.33
CA LYS A 385 10.94 14.96 -15.11
C LYS A 385 9.73 15.04 -14.16
N LYS A 386 9.79 15.87 -13.12
CA LYS A 386 8.69 16.04 -12.16
C LYS A 386 7.53 16.81 -12.77
N ALA A 387 7.81 17.89 -13.50
CA ALA A 387 6.81 18.67 -14.19
C ALA A 387 6.10 17.86 -15.30
N LEU A 388 6.85 17.05 -16.07
CA LEU A 388 6.27 16.13 -17.06
C LEU A 388 5.36 15.08 -16.41
N LYS A 389 5.79 14.48 -15.29
CA LYS A 389 4.97 13.52 -14.54
C LYS A 389 3.69 14.15 -13.98
N ALA A 390 3.77 15.40 -13.54
CA ALA A 390 2.60 16.13 -13.12
C ALA A 390 1.63 16.31 -14.30
N ASN A 391 2.12 16.84 -15.43
CA ASN A 391 1.26 17.11 -16.58
C ASN A 391 0.55 15.84 -17.11
N MET A 392 1.29 14.74 -17.28
CA MET A 392 0.73 13.47 -17.79
C MET A 392 -0.29 12.79 -16.85
N ASN A 393 -0.24 13.05 -15.54
CA ASN A 393 -1.16 12.45 -14.59
C ASN A 393 -2.43 13.31 -14.39
N PHE A 394 -2.43 14.56 -14.86
CA PHE A 394 -3.53 15.50 -14.69
C PHE A 394 -4.31 15.80 -15.99
N ASP A 395 -3.73 15.51 -17.16
CA ASP A 395 -4.45 15.25 -18.42
C ASP A 395 -5.28 13.96 -18.33
#